data_AF-A0A2P5KQ65-F1
#
_entry.id   AF-A0A2P5KQ65-F1
#
_cell.length_a   1.000
_cell.length_b   1.000
_cell.length_c   1.000
_cell.angle_alpha   90.00
_cell.angle_beta   90.00
_cell.angle_gamma   90.00
#
_symmetry.space_group_name_H-M   'P 1'
#
loop_
_entity.id
_entity.type
_entity.pdbx_description
1 polymer ?
#
loop_
_entity_poly.entity_id
_entity_poly.type
_entity_poly.pdbx_seq_one_letter_code
_entity_poly.pdbx_strand_id
1 'polypeptide(L)'
;MRVFISYRRDDLAARSIVGRIHERLSKRFGTTNVFVDEHAVPPGTDFRDFVQRQLASCDVVFALIGPQWADLMQSRQDGNEDHLRFELETALKSGRQIVPILLSGARMPNEAALPPSIGRLAYLNARSIDPGPDFNYQFDRLIADLEGSSSRSRHTSALTIAGVLGALAVLAIGAVAYYLNLSQKPPSTAPQTLSVLVVMGENVDYEKSIRDGFIRHLENELPRRNVKLVVRREVVPRFKDTYASPKSEAGKAAWDDVVADIRGTYKKGMIDYFVTLGTFASIAIRDSNLIHELEAKGLIFLGVTDPTRAGLVGKPKITGVRYGTGGIDYGRKVAELFSDNQKLVFIYQSGKDNIQDIAVADDLTTLNQTYATTHPMARRPRFDIRPLDKQIEIKDLADGNPADPANSDIYFAWYGLDNVLAAPNAALSNTKLWIIPSTYSERTFRTAGLIVSVDDGLVGRFGAEIVLKQVDEPSLSLDQLPVRAPGFKVWINEERVREKGIKLAEAAWHRKAAKDPTYSFALPGQ
;
A
#
# COMPACT_ATOMS: atom_id res chain seq x y z
N MET A 1 25.58 18.71 3.20
CA MET A 1 24.39 19.58 3.11
C MET A 1 24.35 20.46 4.35
N ARG A 2 24.11 21.76 4.21
CA ARG A 2 23.93 22.71 5.33
C ARG A 2 22.45 22.91 5.61
N VAL A 3 22.01 22.67 6.83
CA VAL A 3 20.59 22.69 7.21
C VAL A 3 20.35 23.75 8.27
N PHE A 4 19.35 24.61 8.04
CA PHE A 4 18.86 25.53 9.06
C PHE A 4 17.54 25.01 9.63
N ILE A 5 17.42 24.88 10.94
CA ILE A 5 16.21 24.45 11.63
C ILE A 5 15.57 25.66 12.28
N SER A 6 14.45 26.08 11.73
CA SER A 6 13.62 27.19 12.19
C SER A 6 12.41 26.60 12.91
N TYR A 7 12.23 26.93 14.19
CA TYR A 7 11.13 26.39 15.01
C TYR A 7 10.70 27.39 16.07
N ARG A 8 9.44 27.30 16.50
CA ARG A 8 8.95 28.14 17.59
C ARG A 8 9.16 27.45 18.92
N ARG A 9 9.84 28.12 19.85
CA ARG A 9 10.06 27.61 21.21
C ARG A 9 8.76 27.40 21.95
N ASP A 10 7.83 28.34 21.85
CA ASP A 10 6.54 28.26 22.55
C ASP A 10 5.66 27.11 22.03
N ASP A 11 5.94 26.57 20.84
CA ASP A 11 5.28 25.38 20.32
C ASP A 11 5.86 24.12 20.97
N LEU A 12 5.06 23.48 21.84
CA LEU A 12 5.49 22.31 22.61
C LEU A 12 5.92 21.12 21.73
N ALA A 13 5.23 20.90 20.61
CA ALA A 13 5.52 19.78 19.72
C ALA A 13 6.89 19.99 19.06
N ALA A 14 7.15 21.20 18.56
CA ALA A 14 8.44 21.54 17.96
C ALA A 14 9.58 21.49 18.99
N ARG A 15 9.37 22.05 20.18
CA ARG A 15 10.35 22.06 21.27
C ARG A 15 10.76 20.65 21.72
N SER A 16 9.80 19.72 21.80
CA SER A 16 10.08 18.35 22.25
C SER A 16 10.96 17.53 21.29
N ILE A 17 10.96 17.87 20.00
CA ILE A 17 11.59 17.02 18.96
C ILE A 17 12.83 17.66 18.32
N VAL A 18 12.98 18.99 18.42
CA VAL A 18 14.07 19.73 17.76
C VAL A 18 15.46 19.20 18.12
N GLY A 19 15.68 18.80 19.38
CA GLY A 19 16.95 18.22 19.82
C GLY A 19 17.27 16.89 19.12
N ARG A 20 16.26 16.03 18.96
CA ARG A 20 16.39 14.74 18.25
C ARG A 20 16.64 14.94 16.75
N ILE A 21 15.96 15.91 16.14
CA ILE A 21 16.17 16.31 14.75
C ILE A 21 17.60 16.84 14.55
N HIS A 22 18.04 17.74 15.42
CA HIS A 22 19.39 18.30 15.40
C HIS A 22 20.46 17.22 15.54
N GLU A 23 20.33 16.33 16.52
CA GLU A 23 21.28 15.23 16.73
C GLU A 23 21.36 14.33 15.49
N ARG A 24 20.22 13.99 14.89
CA ARG A 24 20.16 13.11 13.71
C ARG A 24 20.83 13.76 12.50
N LEU A 25 20.52 15.02 12.23
CA LEU A 25 21.11 15.79 11.14
C LEU A 25 22.60 16.00 11.36
N SER A 26 23.02 16.29 12.59
CA SER A 26 24.43 16.46 12.96
C SER A 26 25.22 15.17 12.79
N LYS A 27 24.64 14.01 13.13
CA LYS A 27 25.25 12.70 12.84
C LYS A 27 25.43 12.45 11.34
N ARG A 28 24.55 12.98 10.50
CA ARG A 28 24.58 12.77 9.05
C ARG A 28 25.46 13.77 8.30
N PHE A 29 25.38 15.05 8.66
CA PHE A 29 26.00 16.16 7.94
C PHE A 29 27.17 16.80 8.67
N GLY A 30 27.41 16.44 9.93
CA GLY A 30 28.37 17.09 10.81
C GLY A 30 27.75 18.26 11.56
N THR A 31 28.11 18.42 12.83
CA THR A 31 27.55 19.43 13.75
C THR A 31 27.73 20.87 13.25
N THR A 32 28.80 21.15 12.51
CA THR A 32 29.06 22.50 11.95
C THR A 32 28.18 22.84 10.75
N ASN A 33 27.44 21.88 10.21
CA ASN A 33 26.56 22.05 9.05
C ASN A 33 25.08 22.10 9.43
N VAL A 34 24.73 22.01 10.71
CA VAL A 34 23.34 22.06 11.18
C VAL A 34 23.19 23.20 12.15
N PHE A 35 22.35 24.16 11.79
CA PHE A 35 22.10 25.36 12.57
C PHE A 35 20.69 25.27 13.16
N VAL A 36 20.57 25.50 14.46
CA VAL A 36 19.30 25.47 15.20
C VAL A 36 19.12 26.80 15.89
N ASP A 37 18.26 27.66 15.33
CA ASP A 37 17.69 28.84 16.00
C ASP A 37 18.71 29.71 16.81
N GLU A 38 18.20 30.65 17.61
CA GLU A 38 18.92 31.62 18.43
C GLU A 38 19.87 31.01 19.50
N HIS A 39 19.99 29.68 19.65
CA HIS A 39 20.96 29.05 20.55
C HIS A 39 22.37 28.93 19.98
N ALA A 40 22.54 29.01 18.66
CA ALA A 40 23.85 28.93 18.02
C ALA A 40 24.55 30.30 17.86
N VAL A 41 23.93 31.39 18.32
CA VAL A 41 24.42 32.76 18.16
C VAL A 41 25.46 33.06 19.24
N PRO A 42 26.73 33.31 18.88
CA PRO A 42 27.76 33.62 19.88
C PRO A 42 27.45 34.91 20.65
N PRO A 43 27.73 34.97 21.97
CA PRO A 43 27.56 36.21 22.74
C PRO A 43 28.30 37.39 22.11
N GLY A 44 27.65 38.54 22.02
CA GLY A 44 28.21 39.76 21.44
C GLY A 44 28.16 39.86 19.91
N THR A 45 27.49 38.92 19.22
CA THR A 45 27.22 39.03 17.78
C THR A 45 25.84 39.61 17.49
N ASP A 46 25.72 40.42 16.43
CA ASP A 46 24.41 40.87 15.96
C ASP A 46 23.61 39.66 15.44
N PHE A 47 22.42 39.48 16.02
CA PHE A 47 21.55 38.35 15.73
C PHE A 47 21.12 38.30 14.25
N ARG A 48 20.73 39.44 13.68
CA ARG A 48 20.22 39.52 12.32
C ARG A 48 21.32 39.21 11.31
N ASP A 49 22.50 39.78 11.52
CA ASP A 49 23.67 39.51 10.67
C ASP A 49 24.14 38.06 10.77
N PHE A 50 24.05 37.45 11.95
CA PHE A 50 24.38 36.04 12.13
C PHE A 50 23.39 35.14 11.38
N VAL A 51 22.09 35.31 11.63
CA VAL A 51 21.02 34.53 11.01
C VAL A 51 21.04 34.68 9.49
N GLN A 52 21.21 35.90 8.98
CA GLN A 52 21.29 36.15 7.54
C GLN A 52 22.49 35.45 6.91
N ARG A 53 23.66 35.44 7.56
CA ARG A 53 24.84 34.69 7.09
C ARG A 53 24.59 33.18 7.10
N GLN A 54 23.96 32.65 8.14
CA GLN A 54 23.67 31.21 8.21
C GLN A 54 22.68 30.81 7.11
N LEU A 55 21.56 31.52 6.98
CA LEU A 55 20.56 31.29 5.93
C LEU A 55 21.15 31.45 4.52
N ALA A 56 22.04 32.43 4.31
CA ALA A 56 22.76 32.62 3.06
C ALA A 56 23.74 31.48 2.73
N SER A 57 24.10 30.66 3.73
CA SER A 57 24.99 29.52 3.55
C SER A 57 24.23 28.18 3.45
N CYS A 58 23.00 28.10 3.98
CA CYS A 58 22.25 26.86 4.05
C CYS A 58 21.70 26.38 2.70
N ASP A 59 21.61 25.06 2.55
CA ASP A 59 21.00 24.38 1.40
C ASP A 59 19.49 24.31 1.54
N VAL A 60 19.04 24.03 2.76
CA VAL A 60 17.64 23.80 3.07
C VAL A 60 17.31 24.37 4.45
N VAL A 61 16.10 24.91 4.57
CA VAL A 61 15.53 25.44 5.81
C VAL A 61 14.36 24.53 6.21
N PHE A 62 14.44 23.90 7.37
CA PHE A 62 13.35 23.13 7.96
C PHE A 62 12.52 24.05 8.85
N ALA A 63 11.26 24.27 8.48
CA ALA A 63 10.31 25.01 9.31
C ALA A 63 9.48 24.02 10.12
N LEU A 64 9.77 23.87 11.41
CA LEU A 64 9.03 22.95 12.29
C LEU A 64 7.71 23.61 12.73
N ILE A 65 6.59 22.97 12.36
CA ILE A 65 5.23 23.46 12.58
C ILE A 65 4.49 22.45 13.45
N GLY A 66 4.23 22.83 14.70
CA GLY A 66 3.33 22.09 15.58
C GLY A 66 1.92 22.69 15.59
N PRO A 67 0.99 22.11 16.37
CA PRO A 67 -0.42 22.51 16.36
C PRO A 67 -0.68 23.96 16.77
N GLN A 68 0.18 24.55 17.61
CA GLN A 68 0.01 25.90 18.13
C GLN A 68 0.70 26.96 17.26
N TRP A 69 1.50 26.55 16.27
CA TRP A 69 2.41 27.42 15.51
C TRP A 69 1.73 28.64 14.88
N ALA A 70 0.56 28.45 14.25
CA ALA A 70 -0.14 29.52 13.53
C ALA A 70 -0.75 30.56 14.47
N ASP A 71 -1.44 30.11 15.52
CA ASP A 71 -2.04 30.99 16.54
C ASP A 71 -0.97 31.83 17.24
N LEU A 72 0.15 31.17 17.54
CA LEU A 72 1.33 31.77 18.10
C LEU A 72 1.94 32.84 17.17
N MET A 73 2.01 32.58 15.86
CA MET A 73 2.46 33.55 14.84
C MET A 73 1.51 34.75 14.74
N GLN A 74 0.19 34.51 14.80
CA GLN A 74 -0.82 35.58 14.76
C GLN A 74 -0.77 36.49 15.98
N SER A 75 -0.61 35.93 17.17
CA SER A 75 -0.56 36.69 18.44
C SER A 75 0.58 37.72 18.50
N ARG A 76 1.56 37.66 17.59
CA ARG A 76 2.70 38.58 17.52
C ARG A 76 2.72 39.45 16.26
N GLN A 77 1.60 39.55 15.54
CA GLN A 77 1.49 40.42 14.37
C GLN A 77 1.59 41.92 14.73
N ASP A 78 1.19 42.31 15.94
CA ASP A 78 1.03 43.71 16.38
C ASP A 78 2.33 44.42 16.83
N GLY A 79 3.46 44.17 16.14
CA GLY A 79 4.63 45.04 16.20
C GLY A 79 5.79 44.59 17.10
N ASN A 80 5.73 43.42 17.72
CA ASN A 80 6.92 42.82 18.34
C ASN A 80 7.78 42.14 17.27
N GLU A 81 9.12 42.25 17.41
CA GLU A 81 10.05 41.53 16.55
C GLU A 81 9.88 40.01 16.76
N ASP A 82 9.38 39.32 15.74
CA ASP A 82 9.30 37.86 15.72
C ASP A 82 10.49 37.32 14.92
N HIS A 83 11.45 36.72 15.63
CA HIS A 83 12.66 36.12 15.06
C HIS A 83 12.34 35.04 14.03
N LEU A 84 11.31 34.22 14.28
CA LEU A 84 10.88 33.16 13.38
C LEU A 84 10.33 33.74 12.07
N ARG A 85 9.56 34.83 12.16
CA ARG A 85 9.12 35.58 10.97
C ARG A 85 10.31 36.11 10.19
N PHE A 86 11.28 36.74 10.86
CA PHE A 86 12.48 37.28 10.23
C PHE A 86 13.28 36.20 9.48
N GLU A 87 13.49 35.03 10.10
CA GLU A 87 14.17 33.89 9.48
C GLU A 87 13.46 33.41 8.21
N LEU A 88 12.15 33.17 8.29
CA LEU A 88 11.36 32.66 7.17
C LEU A 88 11.24 33.67 6.03
N GLU A 89 11.07 34.96 6.35
CA GLU A 89 11.13 36.02 5.35
C GLU A 89 12.49 36.05 4.65
N THR A 90 13.58 35.97 5.42
CA THR A 90 14.94 36.00 4.88
C THR A 90 15.20 34.78 3.99
N ALA A 91 14.75 33.60 4.40
CA ALA A 91 14.84 32.37 3.62
C ALA A 91 14.05 32.48 2.30
N LEU A 92 12.81 32.98 2.35
CA LEU A 92 11.96 33.18 1.17
C LEU A 92 12.56 34.19 0.20
N LYS A 93 13.02 35.35 0.71
CA LYS A 93 13.66 36.41 -0.10
C LYS A 93 14.95 35.91 -0.76
N SER A 94 15.70 35.04 -0.07
CA SER A 94 16.97 34.49 -0.56
C SER A 94 16.80 33.27 -1.48
N GLY A 95 15.56 32.91 -1.85
CA GLY A 95 15.27 31.77 -2.72
C GLY A 95 15.68 30.42 -2.14
N ARG A 96 15.81 30.31 -0.81
CA ARG A 96 16.22 29.07 -0.16
C ARG A 96 15.11 28.05 -0.20
N GLN A 97 15.47 26.77 -0.31
CA GLN A 97 14.51 25.69 -0.23
C GLN A 97 14.00 25.60 1.21
N ILE A 98 12.73 25.95 1.42
CA ILE A 98 12.06 25.79 2.71
C ILE A 98 11.23 24.50 2.65
N VAL A 99 11.38 23.66 3.66
CA VAL A 99 10.63 22.41 3.84
C VAL A 99 9.83 22.51 5.14
N PRO A 100 8.51 22.72 5.06
CA PRO A 100 7.65 22.66 6.24
C PRO A 100 7.58 21.23 6.80
N ILE A 101 7.83 21.08 8.10
CA ILE A 101 7.75 19.81 8.83
C ILE A 101 6.59 19.89 9.81
N LEU A 102 5.51 19.15 9.53
CA LEU A 102 4.32 19.10 10.37
C LEU A 102 4.51 18.07 11.49
N LEU A 103 4.29 18.48 12.73
CA LEU A 103 4.53 17.68 13.92
C LEU A 103 3.22 17.44 14.69
N SER A 104 3.07 16.25 15.28
CA SER A 104 1.96 15.93 16.20
C SER A 104 0.57 16.24 15.64
N GLY A 105 0.34 15.88 14.37
CA GLY A 105 -0.95 16.10 13.69
C GLY A 105 -1.22 17.54 13.26
N ALA A 106 -0.21 18.42 13.32
CA ALA A 106 -0.31 19.78 12.78
C ALA A 106 -0.72 19.78 11.30
N ARG A 107 -1.44 20.82 10.91
CA ARG A 107 -1.82 21.08 9.52
C ARG A 107 -1.07 22.30 9.00
N MET A 108 -0.90 22.39 7.69
CA MET A 108 -0.35 23.60 7.09
C MET A 108 -1.24 24.80 7.42
N PRO A 109 -0.66 25.92 7.88
CA PRO A 109 -1.41 27.16 8.06
C PRO A 109 -1.99 27.64 6.72
N ASN A 110 -3.20 28.21 6.77
CA ASN A 110 -3.77 28.92 5.62
C ASN A 110 -3.01 30.24 5.40
N GLU A 111 -2.92 30.73 4.16
CA GLU A 111 -2.28 32.01 3.84
C GLU A 111 -2.89 33.16 4.66
N ALA A 112 -4.22 33.19 4.82
CA ALA A 112 -4.92 34.19 5.63
C ALA A 112 -4.54 34.16 7.12
N ALA A 113 -3.98 33.04 7.59
CA ALA A 113 -3.52 32.88 8.96
C ALA A 113 -2.05 33.32 9.15
N LEU A 114 -1.38 33.77 8.09
CA LEU A 114 0.03 34.15 8.07
C LEU A 114 0.20 35.65 7.82
N PRO A 115 1.28 36.27 8.34
CA PRO A 115 1.71 37.58 7.86
C PRO A 115 1.93 37.56 6.34
N PRO A 116 1.53 38.61 5.59
CA PRO A 116 1.65 38.65 4.13
C PRO A 116 3.07 38.36 3.60
N SER A 117 4.09 38.76 4.35
CA SER A 117 5.50 38.57 4.00
C SER A 117 5.95 37.09 3.95
N ILE A 118 5.24 36.20 4.65
CA ILE A 118 5.51 34.76 4.66
C ILE A 118 4.33 33.93 4.13
N GLY A 119 3.30 34.56 3.56
CA GLY A 119 2.09 33.88 3.05
C GLY A 119 2.39 32.74 2.07
N ARG A 120 3.45 32.88 1.28
CA ARG A 120 3.93 31.84 0.34
C ARG A 120 4.25 30.50 1.01
N LEU A 121 4.56 30.49 2.31
CA LEU A 121 4.79 29.28 3.09
C LEU A 121 3.60 28.31 3.02
N ALA A 122 2.36 28.82 2.99
CA ALA A 122 1.14 28.03 2.93
C ALA A 122 1.04 27.13 1.68
N TYR A 123 1.76 27.50 0.62
CA TYR A 123 1.75 26.79 -0.66
C TYR A 123 2.94 25.83 -0.84
N LEU A 124 3.81 25.70 0.17
CA LEU A 124 4.93 24.77 0.11
C LEU A 124 4.48 23.35 0.48
N ASN A 125 5.04 22.36 -0.21
CA ASN A 125 4.80 20.95 0.11
C ASN A 125 5.41 20.60 1.47
N ALA A 126 4.54 20.26 2.42
CA ALA A 126 4.94 19.90 3.76
C ALA A 126 5.21 18.40 3.91
N ARG A 127 6.00 18.04 4.90
CA ARG A 127 6.23 16.65 5.33
C ARG A 127 5.73 16.46 6.74
N SER A 128 4.78 15.54 6.92
CA SER A 128 4.32 15.14 8.25
C SER A 128 5.31 14.15 8.84
N ILE A 129 5.74 14.41 10.07
CA ILE A 129 6.64 13.54 10.82
C ILE A 129 6.03 13.26 12.19
N ASP A 130 5.83 11.98 12.47
CA ASP A 130 5.37 11.51 13.77
C ASP A 130 6.58 11.32 14.72
N PRO A 131 6.58 11.90 15.95
CA PRO A 131 7.64 11.67 16.95
C PRO A 131 7.69 10.23 17.52
N GLY A 132 6.74 9.37 17.16
CA GLY A 132 6.61 7.99 17.60
C GLY A 132 7.69 7.01 17.09
N PRO A 133 7.40 5.69 17.14
CA PRO A 133 8.39 4.63 16.87
C PRO A 133 9.06 4.75 15.49
N ASP A 134 8.33 5.20 14.48
CA ASP A 134 8.79 5.29 13.09
C ASP A 134 9.55 6.59 12.77
N PHE A 135 9.74 7.49 13.73
CA PHE A 135 10.41 8.79 13.51
C PHE A 135 11.72 8.66 12.73
N ASN A 136 12.58 7.71 13.13
CA ASN A 136 13.89 7.55 12.51
C ASN A 136 13.76 7.22 11.02
N TYR A 137 12.86 6.29 10.68
CA TYR A 137 12.63 5.88 9.29
C TYR A 137 12.03 7.02 8.46
N GLN A 138 11.02 7.72 8.99
CA GLN A 138 10.38 8.84 8.31
C GLN A 138 11.37 9.98 8.04
N PHE A 139 12.21 10.30 9.02
CA PHE A 139 13.17 11.40 8.93
C PHE A 139 14.36 11.05 8.02
N ASP A 140 14.82 9.80 8.03
CA ASP A 140 15.89 9.34 7.12
C ASP A 140 15.45 9.34 5.66
N ARG A 141 14.20 8.98 5.40
CA ARG A 141 13.60 9.07 4.06
C ARG A 141 13.52 10.52 3.58
N LEU A 142 13.12 11.46 4.45
CA LEU A 142 13.13 12.88 4.14
C LEU A 142 14.54 13.37 3.76
N ILE A 143 15.55 12.95 4.53
CA ILE A 143 16.94 13.31 4.24
C ILE A 143 17.36 12.75 2.85
N ALA A 144 17.05 11.49 2.56
CA ALA A 144 17.40 10.85 1.29
C ALA A 144 16.73 11.54 0.09
N ASP A 145 15.44 11.91 0.21
CA ASP A 145 14.70 12.67 -0.80
C ASP A 145 15.41 14.02 -1.10
N LEU A 146 15.85 14.72 -0.05
CA LEU A 146 16.52 16.02 -0.17
C LEU A 146 17.93 15.89 -0.76
N GLU A 147 18.71 14.90 -0.33
CA GLU A 147 20.03 14.61 -0.88
C GLU A 147 19.95 14.33 -2.40
N GLY A 148 18.97 13.52 -2.83
CA GLY A 148 18.72 13.22 -4.23
C GLY A 148 18.36 14.45 -5.08
N SER A 149 17.65 15.43 -4.49
CA SER A 149 17.31 16.69 -5.16
C SER A 149 18.48 17.70 -5.20
N SER A 150 19.35 17.69 -4.18
CA SER A 150 20.45 18.65 -4.01
C SER A 150 21.65 18.42 -4.95
N SER A 151 21.80 17.21 -5.51
CA SER A 151 22.88 16.83 -6.43
C SER A 151 22.82 17.56 -7.80
N ARG A 152 21.71 18.22 -8.13
CA ARG A 152 21.49 18.86 -9.44
C ARG A 152 21.82 20.35 -9.52
N SER A 153 22.20 21.01 -8.43
CA SER A 153 22.37 22.48 -8.42
C SER A 153 23.58 22.88 -7.59
N ARG A 154 24.76 22.96 -8.23
CA ARG A 154 25.92 23.70 -7.70
C ARG A 154 27.07 23.78 -8.70
N HIS A 155 26.96 24.67 -9.68
CA HIS A 155 28.16 25.25 -10.30
C HIS A 155 27.92 26.72 -10.68
N THR A 156 29.03 27.47 -10.59
CA THR A 156 29.27 28.90 -10.89
C THR A 156 29.09 29.83 -9.68
N SER A 157 30.00 30.75 -9.36
CA SER A 157 30.91 31.60 -10.18
C SER A 157 31.92 32.30 -9.22
N ALA A 158 33.03 32.98 -9.55
CA ALA A 158 33.86 33.30 -10.74
C ALA A 158 35.11 34.10 -10.20
N LEU A 159 36.23 34.40 -10.88
CA LEU A 159 36.56 35.30 -12.01
C LEU A 159 38.12 35.28 -12.16
N THR A 160 38.85 35.67 -13.22
CA THR A 160 38.71 36.73 -14.25
C THR A 160 39.80 36.55 -15.35
N ILE A 161 39.64 37.25 -16.50
CA ILE A 161 40.55 37.44 -17.67
C ILE A 161 40.27 36.52 -18.89
N ALA A 162 39.15 36.74 -19.62
CA ALA A 162 39.00 36.31 -21.03
C ALA A 162 37.73 36.92 -21.69
N GLY A 163 37.60 38.25 -21.71
CA GLY A 163 36.39 38.94 -22.19
C GLY A 163 36.13 38.89 -23.70
N VAL A 164 37.12 38.53 -24.53
CA VAL A 164 37.00 38.65 -25.99
C VAL A 164 36.74 37.31 -26.71
N LEU A 165 37.14 36.18 -26.12
CA LEU A 165 36.81 34.84 -26.66
C LEU A 165 35.39 34.39 -26.29
N GLY A 166 34.80 34.95 -25.24
CA GLY A 166 33.47 34.58 -24.74
C GLY A 166 32.33 34.91 -25.70
N ALA A 167 32.41 36.00 -26.47
CA ALA A 167 31.34 36.40 -27.37
C ALA A 167 31.15 35.42 -28.55
N LEU A 168 32.26 34.87 -29.08
CA LEU A 168 32.22 33.88 -30.15
C LEU A 168 31.77 32.50 -29.64
N ALA A 169 32.15 32.14 -28.41
CA ALA A 169 31.67 30.92 -27.77
C ALA A 169 30.16 30.98 -27.47
N VAL A 170 29.62 32.13 -27.04
CA VAL A 170 28.18 32.29 -26.79
C VAL A 170 27.36 32.17 -28.08
N LEU A 171 27.86 32.69 -29.20
CA LEU A 171 27.19 32.53 -30.50
C LEU A 171 27.26 31.08 -31.01
N ALA A 172 28.40 30.40 -30.83
CA ALA A 172 28.54 28.99 -31.18
C ALA A 172 27.66 28.09 -30.29
N ILE A 173 27.61 28.35 -28.98
CA ILE A 173 26.73 27.65 -28.03
C ILE A 173 25.27 27.93 -28.34
N GLY A 174 24.91 29.17 -28.71
CA GLY A 174 23.56 29.51 -29.15
C GLY A 174 23.16 28.78 -30.43
N ALA A 175 24.06 28.69 -31.41
CA ALA A 175 23.83 27.93 -32.64
C ALA A 175 23.73 26.42 -32.39
N VAL A 176 24.56 25.87 -31.51
CA VAL A 176 24.50 24.45 -31.10
C VAL A 176 23.22 24.18 -30.29
N ALA A 177 22.83 25.05 -29.37
CA ALA A 177 21.58 24.94 -28.62
C ALA A 177 20.36 25.04 -29.54
N TYR A 178 20.41 25.93 -30.52
CA TYR A 178 19.36 26.06 -31.55
C TYR A 178 19.29 24.81 -32.45
N TYR A 179 20.43 24.27 -32.87
CA TYR A 179 20.51 23.04 -33.65
C TYR A 179 20.04 21.81 -32.85
N LEU A 180 20.41 21.71 -31.57
CA LEU A 180 19.94 20.66 -30.66
C LEU A 180 18.44 20.77 -30.39
N ASN A 181 17.89 21.99 -30.28
CA ASN A 181 16.46 22.23 -30.10
C ASN A 181 15.65 21.88 -31.37
N LEU A 182 16.18 22.16 -32.56
CA LEU A 182 15.60 21.72 -33.84
C LEU A 182 15.72 20.20 -34.06
N SER A 183 16.69 19.55 -33.40
CA SER A 183 16.89 18.09 -33.45
C SER A 183 16.03 17.31 -32.46
N GLN A 184 15.36 17.99 -31.51
CA GLN A 184 14.36 17.34 -30.66
C GLN A 184 13.13 17.02 -31.52
N LYS A 185 12.97 15.74 -31.86
CA LYS A 185 11.72 15.25 -32.45
C LYS A 185 10.55 15.70 -31.58
N PRO A 186 9.49 16.32 -32.15
CA PRO A 186 8.29 16.61 -31.37
C PRO A 186 7.81 15.32 -30.69
N PRO A 187 7.28 15.40 -29.45
CA PRO A 187 6.78 14.23 -28.76
C PRO A 187 5.82 13.48 -29.69
N SER A 188 6.08 12.18 -29.85
CA SER A 188 5.28 11.30 -30.69
C SER A 188 3.79 11.50 -30.38
N THR A 189 3.02 11.88 -31.40
CA THR A 189 1.56 11.98 -31.33
C THR A 189 0.90 10.58 -31.31
N ALA A 190 1.65 9.53 -31.65
CA ALA A 190 1.17 8.16 -31.57
C ALA A 190 1.04 7.71 -30.09
N PRO A 191 -0.05 7.04 -29.71
CA PRO A 191 -0.26 6.58 -28.34
C PRO A 191 0.86 5.65 -27.90
N GLN A 192 1.36 5.83 -26.67
CA GLN A 192 2.27 4.87 -26.08
C GLN A 192 1.53 3.54 -25.89
N THR A 193 2.20 2.41 -26.09
CA THR A 193 1.61 1.10 -25.83
C THR A 193 2.08 0.57 -24.49
N LEU A 194 1.16 0.04 -23.70
CA LEU A 194 1.42 -0.62 -22.44
C LEU A 194 0.95 -2.08 -22.54
N SER A 195 1.87 -3.02 -22.39
CA SER A 195 1.62 -4.45 -22.52
C SER A 195 1.64 -5.15 -21.15
N VAL A 196 0.54 -5.79 -20.79
CA VAL A 196 0.44 -6.58 -19.55
C VAL A 196 0.26 -8.06 -19.90
N LEU A 197 1.01 -8.93 -19.21
CA LEU A 197 0.84 -10.37 -19.28
C LEU A 197 0.19 -10.86 -17.98
N VAL A 198 -1.07 -11.25 -18.06
CA VAL A 198 -1.79 -11.83 -16.92
C VAL A 198 -1.50 -13.32 -16.84
N VAL A 199 -0.95 -13.76 -15.70
CA VAL A 199 -0.60 -15.16 -15.42
C VAL A 199 -1.48 -15.65 -14.28
N MET A 200 -2.30 -16.66 -14.53
CA MET A 200 -3.34 -17.11 -13.60
C MET A 200 -3.64 -18.60 -13.74
N GLY A 201 -4.38 -19.16 -12.79
CA GLY A 201 -4.92 -20.52 -12.91
C GLY A 201 -6.04 -20.60 -13.95
N GLU A 202 -6.23 -21.79 -14.51
CA GLU A 202 -7.38 -22.05 -15.39
C GLU A 202 -8.66 -22.26 -14.56
N ASN A 203 -9.70 -21.48 -14.87
CA ASN A 203 -11.06 -21.60 -14.31
C ASN A 203 -11.25 -21.31 -12.81
N VAL A 204 -10.44 -20.41 -12.23
CA VAL A 204 -10.62 -19.95 -10.85
C VAL A 204 -11.48 -18.68 -10.80
N ASP A 205 -12.66 -18.73 -10.17
CA ASP A 205 -13.66 -17.64 -10.27
C ASP A 205 -13.21 -16.32 -9.63
N TYR A 206 -12.60 -16.35 -8.44
CA TYR A 206 -12.09 -15.12 -7.83
C TYR A 206 -10.97 -14.50 -8.69
N GLU A 207 -10.10 -15.32 -9.30
CA GLU A 207 -9.04 -14.81 -10.19
C GLU A 207 -9.62 -14.15 -11.44
N LYS A 208 -10.73 -14.68 -11.99
CA LYS A 208 -11.45 -14.01 -13.09
C LYS A 208 -11.97 -12.64 -12.63
N SER A 209 -12.55 -12.56 -11.45
CA SER A 209 -13.05 -11.29 -10.88
C SER A 209 -11.93 -10.26 -10.69
N ILE A 210 -10.78 -10.68 -10.12
CA ILE A 210 -9.59 -9.82 -9.99
C ILE A 210 -9.09 -9.36 -11.37
N ARG A 211 -8.93 -10.30 -12.31
CA ARG A 211 -8.48 -9.99 -13.69
C ARG A 211 -9.39 -8.96 -14.34
N ASP A 212 -10.70 -9.18 -14.29
CA ASP A 212 -11.67 -8.33 -14.99
C ASP A 212 -11.74 -6.95 -14.34
N GLY A 213 -11.63 -6.87 -13.01
CA GLY A 213 -11.49 -5.61 -12.28
C GLY A 213 -10.22 -4.84 -12.66
N PHE A 214 -9.09 -5.54 -12.79
CA PHE A 214 -7.81 -4.98 -13.21
C PHE A 214 -7.85 -4.44 -14.64
N ILE A 215 -8.25 -5.28 -15.61
CA ILE A 215 -8.29 -4.93 -17.03
C ILE A 215 -9.27 -3.77 -17.26
N ARG A 216 -10.50 -3.88 -16.74
CA ARG A 216 -11.54 -2.85 -16.92
C ARG A 216 -11.08 -1.50 -16.38
N HIS A 217 -10.38 -1.47 -15.25
CA HIS A 217 -9.87 -0.22 -14.71
C HIS A 217 -8.79 0.40 -15.60
N LEU A 218 -7.86 -0.40 -16.13
CA LEU A 218 -6.85 0.07 -17.08
C LEU A 218 -7.47 0.56 -18.40
N GLU A 219 -8.44 -0.17 -18.96
CA GLU A 219 -9.14 0.21 -20.19
C GLU A 219 -9.88 1.55 -20.04
N ASN A 220 -10.38 1.85 -18.84
CA ASN A 220 -11.05 3.11 -18.56
C ASN A 220 -10.08 4.29 -18.35
N GLU A 221 -8.91 4.05 -17.77
CA GLU A 221 -8.01 5.11 -17.29
C GLU A 221 -6.81 5.41 -18.21
N LEU A 222 -6.33 4.41 -18.96
CA LEU A 222 -5.17 4.58 -19.86
C LEU A 222 -5.44 5.44 -21.10
N PRO A 223 -6.62 5.39 -21.75
CA PRO A 223 -6.92 6.27 -22.88
C PRO A 223 -6.82 7.75 -22.51
N ARG A 224 -7.17 8.11 -21.26
CA ARG A 224 -7.03 9.49 -20.74
C ARG A 224 -5.58 9.95 -20.60
N ARG A 225 -4.63 9.01 -20.64
CA ARG A 225 -3.18 9.23 -20.59
C ARG A 225 -2.52 9.11 -21.97
N ASN A 226 -3.32 9.01 -23.04
CA ASN A 226 -2.84 8.68 -24.40
C ASN A 226 -2.02 7.37 -24.45
N VAL A 227 -2.42 6.39 -23.64
CA VAL A 227 -1.80 5.06 -23.58
C VAL A 227 -2.79 4.01 -24.07
N LYS A 228 -2.34 3.16 -24.99
CA LYS A 228 -3.09 1.99 -25.48
C LYS A 228 -2.70 0.75 -24.69
N LEU A 229 -3.69 0.08 -24.10
CA LEU A 229 -3.49 -1.20 -23.42
C LEU A 229 -3.41 -2.37 -24.41
N VAL A 230 -2.46 -3.27 -24.18
CA VAL A 230 -2.37 -4.58 -24.80
C VAL A 230 -2.39 -5.62 -23.69
N VAL A 231 -3.42 -6.45 -23.65
CA VAL A 231 -3.54 -7.53 -22.66
C VAL A 231 -3.17 -8.86 -23.31
N ARG A 232 -2.33 -9.62 -22.63
CA ARG A 232 -1.99 -11.02 -22.93
C ARG A 232 -2.32 -11.87 -21.72
N ARG A 233 -2.53 -13.17 -21.95
CA ARG A 233 -2.91 -14.09 -20.91
C ARG A 233 -2.22 -15.43 -21.10
N GLU A 234 -1.56 -15.90 -20.05
CA GLU A 234 -1.21 -17.31 -19.89
C GLU A 234 -2.01 -17.94 -18.76
N VAL A 235 -2.46 -19.16 -19.01
CA VAL A 235 -3.22 -19.96 -18.05
C VAL A 235 -2.58 -21.31 -17.87
N VAL A 236 -2.50 -21.79 -16.63
CA VAL A 236 -2.02 -23.14 -16.33
C VAL A 236 -3.08 -24.17 -16.71
N PRO A 237 -2.81 -25.14 -17.61
CA PRO A 237 -3.77 -26.19 -17.94
C PRO A 237 -4.17 -27.02 -16.73
N ARG A 238 -5.47 -27.31 -16.64
CA ARG A 238 -6.25 -28.04 -15.62
C ARG A 238 -5.47 -28.93 -14.62
N PHE A 239 -5.47 -28.51 -13.35
CA PHE A 239 -5.52 -29.44 -12.21
C PHE A 239 -6.99 -29.77 -11.96
N LYS A 240 -7.40 -31.05 -12.08
CA LYS A 240 -8.76 -31.46 -11.75
C LYS A 240 -8.99 -31.22 -10.25
N ASP A 241 -9.92 -30.31 -9.95
CA ASP A 241 -10.59 -30.16 -8.65
C ASP A 241 -9.72 -29.67 -7.47
N THR A 242 -8.52 -29.13 -7.72
CA THR A 242 -7.64 -28.55 -6.68
C THR A 242 -6.75 -27.42 -7.23
N TYR A 243 -6.22 -26.57 -6.34
CA TYR A 243 -5.19 -25.58 -6.66
C TYR A 243 -3.94 -26.24 -7.24
N ALA A 244 -3.37 -25.63 -8.27
CA ALA A 244 -2.02 -25.92 -8.78
C ALA A 244 -0.97 -25.54 -7.73
N SER A 245 -0.81 -26.34 -6.68
CA SER A 245 0.29 -26.15 -5.72
C SER A 245 1.59 -26.62 -6.37
N PRO A 246 2.61 -25.77 -6.56
CA PRO A 246 3.90 -26.08 -7.19
C PRO A 246 4.76 -27.07 -6.37
N LYS A 247 4.16 -27.79 -5.42
CA LYS A 247 4.83 -28.71 -4.50
C LYS A 247 4.37 -30.16 -4.63
N SER A 248 3.32 -30.44 -5.41
CA SER A 248 3.24 -31.73 -6.08
C SER A 248 4.15 -31.66 -7.32
N GLU A 249 4.81 -32.76 -7.67
CA GLU A 249 5.66 -32.83 -8.86
C GLU A 249 4.89 -32.36 -10.11
N ALA A 250 3.62 -32.76 -10.22
CA ALA A 250 2.70 -32.30 -11.26
C ALA A 250 2.40 -30.80 -11.19
N GLY A 251 2.17 -30.28 -9.99
CA GLY A 251 1.97 -28.85 -9.70
C GLY A 251 3.11 -27.97 -10.15
N LYS A 252 4.32 -28.38 -9.77
CA LYS A 252 5.55 -27.70 -10.15
C LYS A 252 5.74 -27.73 -11.66
N ALA A 253 5.62 -28.93 -12.24
CA ALA A 253 5.76 -29.13 -13.68
C ALA A 253 4.81 -28.21 -14.47
N ALA A 254 3.57 -28.04 -14.03
CA ALA A 254 2.63 -27.18 -14.75
C ALA A 254 2.98 -25.68 -14.69
N TRP A 255 3.53 -25.19 -13.58
CA TRP A 255 4.04 -23.81 -13.52
C TRP A 255 5.35 -23.65 -14.29
N ASP A 256 6.20 -24.68 -14.30
CA ASP A 256 7.42 -24.73 -15.11
C ASP A 256 7.07 -24.72 -16.61
N ASP A 257 6.03 -25.43 -17.03
CA ASP A 257 5.51 -25.44 -18.40
C ASP A 257 4.99 -24.06 -18.82
N VAL A 258 4.24 -23.37 -17.95
CA VAL A 258 3.81 -21.98 -18.22
C VAL A 258 5.01 -21.05 -18.35
N VAL A 259 6.01 -21.18 -17.48
CA VAL A 259 7.24 -20.39 -17.56
C VAL A 259 7.99 -20.67 -18.87
N ALA A 260 8.05 -21.93 -19.30
CA ALA A 260 8.69 -22.33 -20.55
C ALA A 260 7.93 -21.78 -21.77
N ASP A 261 6.60 -21.82 -21.76
CA ASP A 261 5.76 -21.27 -22.83
C ASP A 261 5.92 -19.77 -22.95
N ILE A 262 5.89 -19.03 -21.83
CA ILE A 262 6.15 -17.58 -21.81
C ILE A 262 7.51 -17.28 -22.46
N ARG A 263 8.55 -18.05 -22.10
CA ARG A 263 9.89 -17.86 -22.64
C ARG A 263 9.98 -18.15 -24.14
N GLY A 264 9.25 -19.15 -24.62
CA GLY A 264 9.20 -19.50 -26.04
C GLY A 264 8.38 -18.52 -26.90
N THR A 265 7.34 -17.93 -26.30
CA THR A 265 6.35 -17.11 -27.01
C THR A 265 6.73 -15.62 -27.05
N TYR A 266 7.25 -15.07 -25.95
CA TYR A 266 7.45 -13.62 -25.82
C TYR A 266 8.93 -13.22 -25.95
N LYS A 267 9.17 -12.13 -26.68
CA LYS A 267 10.50 -11.54 -26.85
C LYS A 267 10.69 -10.37 -25.87
N LYS A 268 11.96 -9.98 -25.69
CA LYS A 268 12.36 -8.79 -24.94
C LYS A 268 11.54 -7.55 -25.33
N GLY A 269 11.05 -6.82 -24.33
CA GLY A 269 10.27 -5.59 -24.51
C GLY A 269 8.82 -5.81 -24.99
N MET A 270 8.37 -7.05 -25.20
CA MET A 270 6.96 -7.31 -25.58
C MET A 270 5.99 -7.22 -24.40
N ILE A 271 6.49 -7.35 -23.16
CA ILE A 271 5.72 -7.34 -21.92
C ILE A 271 6.29 -6.25 -21.02
N ASP A 272 5.47 -5.27 -20.62
CA ASP A 272 5.86 -4.26 -19.64
C ASP A 272 5.70 -4.80 -18.22
N TYR A 273 4.56 -5.44 -17.91
CA TYR A 273 4.26 -5.93 -16.57
C TYR A 273 3.77 -7.37 -16.60
N PHE A 274 4.34 -8.18 -15.72
CA PHE A 274 3.72 -9.44 -15.30
C PHE A 274 2.67 -9.13 -14.26
N VAL A 275 1.47 -9.67 -14.44
CA VAL A 275 0.36 -9.53 -13.49
C VAL A 275 -0.05 -10.93 -13.06
N THR A 276 0.34 -11.33 -11.85
CA THR A 276 0.08 -12.69 -11.36
C THR A 276 -1.11 -12.72 -10.42
N LEU A 277 -1.99 -13.70 -10.60
CA LEU A 277 -3.14 -13.92 -9.75
C LEU A 277 -2.89 -15.12 -8.83
N GLY A 278 -2.92 -14.87 -7.53
CA GLY A 278 -2.65 -15.88 -6.52
C GLY A 278 -1.16 -16.09 -6.22
N THR A 279 -0.91 -16.76 -5.09
CA THR A 279 0.43 -16.95 -4.52
C THR A 279 1.36 -17.74 -5.43
N PHE A 280 0.87 -18.81 -6.06
CA PHE A 280 1.73 -19.73 -6.81
C PHE A 280 2.15 -19.18 -8.17
N ALA A 281 1.24 -18.52 -8.90
CA ALA A 281 1.61 -17.76 -10.10
C ALA A 281 2.71 -16.74 -9.78
N SER A 282 2.55 -16.02 -8.67
CA SER A 282 3.50 -15.00 -8.22
C SER A 282 4.87 -15.58 -7.89
N ILE A 283 4.91 -16.73 -7.21
CA ILE A 283 6.15 -17.45 -6.89
C ILE A 283 6.82 -17.97 -8.17
N ALA A 284 6.07 -18.58 -9.07
CA ALA A 284 6.58 -19.13 -10.33
C ALA A 284 7.26 -18.05 -11.18
N ILE A 285 6.59 -16.90 -11.38
CA ILE A 285 7.17 -15.79 -12.15
C ILE A 285 8.36 -15.17 -11.42
N ARG A 286 8.28 -14.98 -10.10
CA ARG A 286 9.42 -14.47 -9.31
C ARG A 286 10.66 -15.34 -9.47
N ASP A 287 10.52 -16.66 -9.39
CA ASP A 287 11.66 -17.60 -9.39
C ASP A 287 12.17 -17.91 -10.81
N SER A 288 11.41 -17.57 -11.85
CA SER A 288 11.72 -17.89 -13.25
C SER A 288 12.77 -17.01 -13.93
N ASN A 289 13.16 -15.88 -13.32
CA ASN A 289 14.00 -14.83 -13.94
C ASN A 289 13.40 -14.14 -15.18
N LEU A 290 12.15 -14.44 -15.56
CA LEU A 290 11.48 -13.89 -16.74
C LEU A 290 11.39 -12.36 -16.77
N ILE A 291 11.28 -11.72 -15.60
CA ILE A 291 11.26 -10.25 -15.49
C ILE A 291 12.54 -9.64 -16.09
N HIS A 292 13.69 -10.26 -15.84
CA HIS A 292 14.97 -9.79 -16.37
C HIS A 292 15.18 -10.25 -17.82
N GLU A 293 14.85 -11.50 -18.13
CA GLU A 293 15.03 -12.08 -19.48
C GLU A 293 14.21 -11.35 -20.54
N LEU A 294 12.97 -10.97 -20.21
CA LEU A 294 12.07 -10.26 -21.12
C LEU A 294 12.15 -8.73 -20.98
N GLU A 295 13.05 -8.21 -20.13
CA GLU A 295 13.23 -6.78 -19.86
C GLU A 295 11.93 -6.08 -19.39
N ALA A 296 11.11 -6.80 -18.63
CA ALA A 296 9.89 -6.26 -18.07
C ALA A 296 10.19 -5.22 -16.97
N LYS A 297 9.26 -4.27 -16.81
CA LYS A 297 9.30 -3.24 -15.76
C LYS A 297 9.10 -3.86 -14.38
N GLY A 298 8.30 -4.91 -14.28
CA GLY A 298 8.27 -5.77 -13.10
C GLY A 298 7.04 -6.66 -12.97
N LEU A 299 6.81 -7.11 -11.74
CA LEU A 299 5.75 -8.03 -11.36
C LEU A 299 4.79 -7.36 -10.37
N ILE A 300 3.50 -7.46 -10.70
CA ILE A 300 2.40 -7.02 -9.84
C ILE A 300 1.61 -8.26 -9.42
N PHE A 301 1.76 -8.68 -8.18
CA PHE A 301 0.98 -9.80 -7.64
C PHE A 301 -0.37 -9.32 -7.14
N LEU A 302 -1.43 -10.08 -7.38
CA LEU A 302 -2.78 -9.76 -6.94
C LEU A 302 -3.39 -10.97 -6.24
N GLY A 303 -4.05 -10.72 -5.11
CA GLY A 303 -4.73 -11.75 -4.34
C GLY A 303 -3.80 -12.72 -3.62
N VAL A 304 -2.69 -12.21 -3.08
CA VAL A 304 -1.76 -13.00 -2.25
C VAL A 304 -2.09 -12.78 -0.78
N THR A 305 -2.32 -13.83 0.00
CA THR A 305 -2.72 -13.70 1.41
C THR A 305 -1.60 -13.15 2.29
N ASP A 306 -0.43 -13.79 2.24
CA ASP A 306 0.77 -13.35 2.94
C ASP A 306 1.94 -13.20 1.95
N PRO A 307 2.14 -12.01 1.38
CA PRO A 307 3.23 -11.78 0.42
C PRO A 307 4.61 -11.78 1.11
N THR A 308 4.68 -11.60 2.42
CA THR A 308 5.94 -11.68 3.18
C THR A 308 6.38 -13.14 3.28
N ARG A 309 5.52 -14.03 3.77
CA ARG A 309 5.81 -15.48 3.81
C ARG A 309 5.99 -16.07 2.41
N ALA A 310 5.27 -15.54 1.41
CA ALA A 310 5.47 -15.92 0.02
C ALA A 310 6.79 -15.39 -0.57
N GLY A 311 7.54 -14.53 0.13
CA GLY A 311 8.83 -13.99 -0.31
C GLY A 311 8.74 -13.00 -1.47
N LEU A 312 7.66 -12.22 -1.53
CA LEU A 312 7.38 -11.22 -2.57
C LEU A 312 7.66 -9.78 -2.09
N VAL A 313 7.65 -9.53 -0.79
CA VAL A 313 7.92 -8.20 -0.20
C VAL A 313 9.42 -7.91 -0.16
N GLY A 314 9.80 -6.66 -0.46
CA GLY A 314 11.19 -6.20 -0.42
C GLY A 314 12.05 -6.72 -1.58
N LYS A 315 11.43 -7.31 -2.60
CA LYS A 315 12.11 -7.76 -3.81
C LYS A 315 12.07 -6.65 -4.87
N PRO A 316 13.19 -6.33 -5.55
CA PRO A 316 13.22 -5.30 -6.59
C PRO A 316 12.18 -5.56 -7.67
N LYS A 317 11.53 -4.50 -8.17
CA LYS A 317 10.51 -4.58 -9.23
C LYS A 317 9.26 -5.42 -8.88
N ILE A 318 9.03 -5.76 -7.61
CA ILE A 318 7.86 -6.55 -7.18
C ILE A 318 7.04 -5.75 -6.17
N THR A 319 5.74 -5.63 -6.44
CA THR A 319 4.75 -5.11 -5.49
C THR A 319 3.39 -5.71 -5.82
N GLY A 320 2.35 -5.35 -5.09
CA GLY A 320 1.05 -5.92 -5.36
C GLY A 320 -0.04 -5.60 -4.36
N VAL A 321 -1.09 -6.41 -4.45
CA VAL A 321 -2.28 -6.31 -3.61
C VAL A 321 -2.50 -7.65 -2.91
N ARG A 322 -2.61 -7.60 -1.59
CA ARG A 322 -2.83 -8.76 -0.72
C ARG A 322 -4.28 -8.87 -0.26
N TYR A 323 -4.68 -10.02 0.28
CA TYR A 323 -6.00 -10.20 0.90
C TYR A 323 -6.00 -9.72 2.34
N GLY A 324 -6.72 -8.62 2.61
CA GLY A 324 -6.78 -8.01 3.93
C GLY A 324 -5.38 -7.76 4.50
N THR A 325 -5.29 -7.72 5.83
CA THR A 325 -3.99 -7.64 6.52
C THR A 325 -3.48 -9.00 7.02
N GLY A 326 -4.23 -10.09 6.78
CA GLY A 326 -3.89 -11.45 7.20
C GLY A 326 -5.07 -12.17 7.88
N GLY A 327 -4.78 -13.31 8.51
CA GLY A 327 -5.76 -14.14 9.20
C GLY A 327 -6.35 -13.49 10.45
N ILE A 328 -5.63 -12.56 11.09
CA ILE A 328 -6.13 -11.80 12.26
C ILE A 328 -7.35 -10.95 11.87
N ASP A 329 -7.25 -10.21 10.78
CA ASP A 329 -8.31 -9.33 10.29
C ASP A 329 -9.51 -10.14 9.78
N TYR A 330 -9.23 -11.22 9.06
CA TYR A 330 -10.26 -12.19 8.66
C TYR A 330 -11.01 -12.76 9.86
N GLY A 331 -10.28 -13.29 10.85
CA GLY A 331 -10.85 -13.86 12.06
C GLY A 331 -11.68 -12.86 12.84
N ARG A 332 -11.20 -11.61 13.00
CA ARG A 332 -11.97 -10.55 13.65
C ARG A 332 -13.28 -10.29 12.93
N LYS A 333 -13.25 -10.19 11.59
CA LYS A 333 -14.46 -9.98 10.79
C LYS A 333 -15.47 -11.12 10.95
N VAL A 334 -15.00 -12.38 11.02
CA VAL A 334 -15.84 -13.54 11.31
C VAL A 334 -16.42 -13.48 12.73
N ALA A 335 -15.60 -13.16 13.73
CA ALA A 335 -16.05 -13.12 15.13
C ALA A 335 -17.11 -12.05 15.41
N GLU A 336 -17.06 -10.91 14.73
CA GLU A 336 -18.06 -9.82 14.83
C GLU A 336 -19.47 -10.25 14.41
N LEU A 337 -19.59 -11.32 13.60
CA LEU A 337 -20.87 -11.78 13.05
C LEU A 337 -21.70 -12.60 14.03
N PHE A 338 -21.08 -13.16 15.08
CA PHE A 338 -21.72 -14.12 15.96
C PHE A 338 -21.58 -13.73 17.41
N SER A 339 -22.54 -14.16 18.24
CA SER A 339 -22.42 -13.99 19.68
C SER A 339 -21.13 -14.63 20.22
N ASP A 340 -20.65 -14.09 21.33
CA ASP A 340 -19.42 -14.52 21.99
C ASP A 340 -19.49 -15.97 22.53
N ASN A 341 -20.69 -16.54 22.67
CA ASN A 341 -20.89 -17.92 23.10
C ASN A 341 -20.92 -18.94 21.94
N GLN A 342 -21.05 -18.47 20.69
CA GLN A 342 -21.03 -19.34 19.51
C GLN A 342 -19.64 -19.95 19.33
N LYS A 343 -19.57 -21.23 18.97
CA LYS A 343 -18.31 -21.90 18.64
C LYS A 343 -17.94 -21.62 17.18
N LEU A 344 -16.75 -21.05 16.96
CA LEU A 344 -16.19 -20.82 15.62
C LEU A 344 -15.10 -21.86 15.38
N VAL A 345 -15.18 -22.62 14.29
CA VAL A 345 -14.30 -23.74 13.98
C VAL A 345 -13.55 -23.47 12.68
N PHE A 346 -12.22 -23.48 12.76
CA PHE A 346 -11.32 -23.43 11.61
C PHE A 346 -10.73 -24.81 11.35
N ILE A 347 -11.16 -25.47 10.28
CA ILE A 347 -10.56 -26.74 9.84
C ILE A 347 -9.65 -26.46 8.65
N TYR A 348 -8.43 -26.98 8.70
CA TYR A 348 -7.46 -26.77 7.65
C TYR A 348 -6.53 -27.97 7.45
N GLN A 349 -5.90 -28.07 6.28
CA GLN A 349 -4.94 -29.13 6.00
C GLN A 349 -3.56 -28.73 6.54
N SER A 350 -2.98 -29.52 7.43
CA SER A 350 -1.72 -29.18 8.13
C SER A 350 -0.45 -29.58 7.39
N GLY A 351 -0.58 -30.20 6.21
CA GLY A 351 0.58 -30.54 5.39
C GLY A 351 1.46 -29.32 5.11
N LYS A 352 2.79 -29.52 5.13
CA LYS A 352 3.84 -28.50 4.89
C LYS A 352 3.67 -27.63 3.64
N ASP A 353 2.78 -28.03 2.74
CA ASP A 353 2.50 -27.35 1.47
C ASP A 353 1.32 -26.38 1.56
N ASN A 354 0.53 -26.43 2.64
CA ASN A 354 -0.62 -25.55 2.91
C ASN A 354 -0.22 -24.31 3.71
N ILE A 355 0.86 -23.66 3.30
CA ILE A 355 1.48 -22.55 4.03
C ILE A 355 0.52 -21.38 4.33
N GLN A 356 -0.49 -21.17 3.49
CA GLN A 356 -1.46 -20.09 3.67
C GLN A 356 -2.50 -20.45 4.74
N ASP A 357 -3.00 -21.68 4.73
CA ASP A 357 -3.90 -22.17 5.76
C ASP A 357 -3.19 -22.26 7.13
N ILE A 358 -1.94 -22.73 7.14
CA ILE A 358 -1.09 -22.74 8.34
C ILE A 358 -0.88 -21.31 8.85
N ALA A 359 -0.61 -20.35 7.96
CA ALA A 359 -0.44 -18.95 8.35
C ALA A 359 -1.71 -18.37 8.99
N VAL A 360 -2.89 -18.69 8.44
CA VAL A 360 -4.16 -18.29 9.05
C VAL A 360 -4.36 -18.97 10.40
N ALA A 361 -4.01 -20.25 10.55
CA ALA A 361 -4.08 -20.94 11.84
C ALA A 361 -3.18 -20.29 12.91
N ASP A 362 -1.95 -19.90 12.54
CA ASP A 362 -1.04 -19.17 13.43
C ASP A 362 -1.66 -17.84 13.88
N ASP A 363 -2.17 -17.07 12.91
CA ASP A 363 -2.80 -15.77 13.14
C ASP A 363 -4.03 -15.88 14.06
N LEU A 364 -4.87 -16.89 13.87
CA LEU A 364 -6.03 -17.15 14.72
C LEU A 364 -5.64 -17.58 16.14
N THR A 365 -4.51 -18.28 16.28
CA THR A 365 -3.95 -18.62 17.59
C THR A 365 -3.53 -17.35 18.34
N THR A 366 -2.85 -16.41 17.66
CA THR A 366 -2.53 -15.08 18.21
C THR A 366 -3.80 -14.29 18.54
N LEU A 367 -4.80 -14.32 17.66
CA LEU A 367 -6.06 -13.63 17.89
C LEU A 367 -6.80 -14.17 19.11
N ASN A 368 -6.83 -15.48 19.35
CA ASN A 368 -7.42 -16.10 20.54
C ASN A 368 -6.86 -15.51 21.85
N GLN A 369 -5.54 -15.27 21.91
CA GLN A 369 -4.90 -14.67 23.08
C GLN A 369 -5.40 -13.25 23.34
N THR A 370 -5.53 -12.45 22.28
CA THR A 370 -6.04 -11.06 22.37
C THR A 370 -7.55 -11.03 22.63
N TYR A 371 -8.30 -11.99 22.10
CA TYR A 371 -9.75 -12.07 22.29
C TYR A 371 -10.09 -12.41 23.75
N ALA A 372 -9.30 -13.30 24.38
CA ALA A 372 -9.49 -13.68 25.78
C ALA A 372 -9.34 -12.49 26.75
N THR A 373 -8.51 -11.49 26.43
CA THR A 373 -8.33 -10.30 27.28
C THR A 373 -9.38 -9.22 27.03
N THR A 374 -9.84 -9.08 25.78
CA THR A 374 -10.80 -8.04 25.39
C THR A 374 -12.27 -8.44 25.55
N HIS A 375 -12.57 -9.74 25.54
CA HIS A 375 -13.91 -10.30 25.66
C HIS A 375 -13.94 -11.36 26.79
N PRO A 376 -13.95 -10.94 28.07
CA PRO A 376 -13.76 -11.86 29.19
C PRO A 376 -14.88 -12.90 29.33
N MET A 377 -16.08 -12.59 28.83
CA MET A 377 -17.25 -13.47 28.85
C MET A 377 -17.35 -14.38 27.61
N ALA A 378 -16.46 -14.23 26.63
CA ALA A 378 -16.49 -15.04 25.42
C ALA A 378 -16.04 -16.47 25.67
N ARG A 379 -16.60 -17.38 24.85
CA ARG A 379 -16.19 -18.78 24.80
C ARG A 379 -14.68 -18.89 24.53
N ARG A 380 -14.03 -19.86 25.17
CA ARG A 380 -12.59 -20.12 25.02
C ARG A 380 -12.31 -21.55 24.56
N PRO A 381 -11.43 -21.74 23.56
CA PRO A 381 -10.94 -20.69 22.65
C PRO A 381 -12.09 -20.07 21.85
N ARG A 382 -11.94 -18.82 21.38
CA ARG A 382 -12.95 -18.18 20.50
C ARG A 382 -12.98 -18.89 19.15
N PHE A 383 -11.80 -19.21 18.63
CA PHE A 383 -11.59 -20.02 17.43
C PHE A 383 -11.03 -21.38 17.82
N ASP A 384 -11.79 -22.43 17.55
CA ASP A 384 -11.37 -23.83 17.65
C ASP A 384 -10.65 -24.22 16.34
N ILE A 385 -9.33 -24.37 16.42
CA ILE A 385 -8.45 -24.56 15.25
C ILE A 385 -8.08 -26.04 15.15
N ARG A 386 -8.48 -26.70 14.06
CA ARG A 386 -8.37 -28.15 13.88
C ARG A 386 -7.57 -28.50 12.61
N PRO A 387 -6.30 -28.90 12.75
CA PRO A 387 -5.51 -29.41 11.64
C PRO A 387 -6.00 -30.81 11.21
N LEU A 388 -5.99 -31.06 9.90
CA LEU A 388 -6.16 -32.39 9.30
C LEU A 388 -4.93 -32.73 8.45
N ASP A 389 -4.42 -33.94 8.62
CA ASP A 389 -3.32 -34.50 7.83
C ASP A 389 -3.78 -35.13 6.50
N LYS A 390 -5.08 -35.00 6.20
CA LYS A 390 -5.76 -35.53 5.02
C LYS A 390 -6.53 -34.43 4.29
N GLN A 391 -7.00 -34.75 3.09
CA GLN A 391 -7.93 -33.87 2.37
C GLN A 391 -9.23 -33.69 3.18
N ILE A 392 -9.69 -32.44 3.26
CA ILE A 392 -10.93 -32.08 3.97
C ILE A 392 -12.12 -32.54 3.13
N GLU A 393 -13.07 -33.22 3.77
CA GLU A 393 -14.33 -33.64 3.17
C GLU A 393 -15.53 -33.08 3.95
N ILE A 394 -16.72 -33.05 3.33
CA ILE A 394 -17.96 -32.59 4.00
C ILE A 394 -18.23 -33.37 5.30
N LYS A 395 -17.91 -34.66 5.34
CA LYS A 395 -18.07 -35.52 6.52
C LYS A 395 -17.19 -35.09 7.71
N ASP A 396 -16.11 -34.35 7.47
CA ASP A 396 -15.21 -33.85 8.52
C ASP A 396 -15.77 -32.58 9.21
N LEU A 397 -16.82 -31.98 8.65
CA LEU A 397 -17.52 -30.80 9.19
C LEU A 397 -18.64 -31.18 10.16
N ALA A 398 -18.60 -32.38 10.73
CA ALA A 398 -19.73 -32.95 11.48
C ALA A 398 -19.90 -32.34 12.89
N ASP A 399 -21.18 -32.21 13.27
CA ASP A 399 -21.80 -31.85 14.57
C ASP A 399 -22.77 -30.64 14.52
N GLY A 400 -23.23 -30.21 13.35
CA GLY A 400 -24.41 -29.33 13.30
C GLY A 400 -25.63 -30.11 13.78
N ASN A 401 -26.21 -29.75 14.93
CA ASN A 401 -27.53 -30.24 15.31
C ASN A 401 -28.55 -29.57 14.37
N PRO A 402 -29.04 -30.25 13.32
CA PRO A 402 -29.89 -29.61 12.33
C PRO A 402 -31.27 -29.25 12.90
N ALA A 403 -31.59 -29.76 14.10
CA ALA A 403 -32.78 -29.44 14.87
C ALA A 403 -32.58 -28.24 15.81
N ASP A 404 -31.33 -27.86 16.11
CA ASP A 404 -30.99 -26.65 16.88
C ASP A 404 -29.85 -25.87 16.20
N PRO A 405 -30.16 -25.17 15.08
CA PRO A 405 -29.18 -24.39 14.35
C PRO A 405 -28.46 -23.39 15.27
N ALA A 406 -29.18 -22.76 16.21
CA ALA A 406 -28.66 -21.75 17.13
C ALA A 406 -27.40 -22.17 17.91
N ASN A 407 -27.26 -23.47 18.19
CA ASN A 407 -26.15 -24.02 18.97
C ASN A 407 -25.16 -24.84 18.12
N SER A 408 -25.29 -24.79 16.79
CA SER A 408 -24.40 -25.50 15.87
C SER A 408 -23.04 -24.80 15.73
N ASP A 409 -22.00 -25.59 15.47
CA ASP A 409 -20.66 -25.08 15.16
C ASP A 409 -20.69 -24.23 13.88
N ILE A 410 -20.06 -23.05 13.93
CA ILE A 410 -19.81 -22.20 12.75
C ILE A 410 -18.47 -22.61 12.16
N TYR A 411 -18.49 -23.26 11.01
CA TYR A 411 -17.30 -23.50 10.23
C TYR A 411 -17.00 -22.27 9.38
N PHE A 412 -15.74 -21.88 9.30
CA PHE A 412 -15.33 -20.85 8.36
C PHE A 412 -14.12 -21.34 7.58
N ALA A 413 -14.13 -20.98 6.30
CA ALA A 413 -13.19 -21.50 5.34
C ALA A 413 -12.00 -20.56 5.20
N TRP A 414 -10.87 -21.17 4.91
CA TRP A 414 -9.84 -20.60 4.06
C TRP A 414 -9.65 -21.56 2.88
N TYR A 415 -8.73 -21.30 1.94
CA TYR A 415 -8.57 -22.03 0.67
C TYR A 415 -8.95 -23.53 0.69
N GLY A 416 -8.47 -24.29 1.69
CA GLY A 416 -8.76 -25.72 1.83
C GLY A 416 -10.26 -26.08 1.91
N LEU A 417 -11.04 -25.32 2.68
CA LEU A 417 -12.48 -25.55 2.85
C LEU A 417 -13.31 -24.93 1.73
N ASP A 418 -12.86 -23.82 1.14
CA ASP A 418 -13.52 -23.21 -0.04
C ASP A 418 -13.55 -24.19 -1.23
N ASN A 419 -12.51 -25.02 -1.40
CA ASN A 419 -12.50 -26.05 -2.45
C ASN A 419 -13.59 -27.11 -2.24
N VAL A 420 -13.84 -27.50 -0.98
CA VAL A 420 -14.95 -28.42 -0.64
C VAL A 420 -16.29 -27.77 -0.99
N LEU A 421 -16.41 -26.45 -0.81
CA LEU A 421 -17.61 -25.68 -1.14
C LEU A 421 -17.83 -25.47 -2.65
N ALA A 422 -16.74 -25.32 -3.40
CA ALA A 422 -16.77 -25.04 -4.83
C ALA A 422 -17.03 -26.31 -5.67
N ALA A 423 -16.75 -27.50 -5.12
CA ALA A 423 -17.00 -28.77 -5.76
C ALA A 423 -18.49 -28.90 -6.18
N PRO A 424 -18.81 -29.48 -7.35
CA PRO A 424 -20.17 -29.56 -7.89
C PRO A 424 -21.15 -30.45 -7.10
N ASN A 425 -20.83 -30.84 -5.86
CA ASN A 425 -21.64 -31.71 -5.03
C ASN A 425 -22.94 -31.02 -4.56
N ALA A 426 -24.08 -31.65 -4.87
CA ALA A 426 -25.41 -31.24 -4.41
C ALA A 426 -25.60 -31.27 -2.87
N ALA A 427 -24.59 -31.73 -2.12
CA ALA A 427 -24.64 -31.82 -0.66
C ALA A 427 -24.66 -30.45 0.06
N LEU A 428 -24.22 -29.36 -0.59
CA LEU A 428 -24.11 -28.04 0.02
C LEU A 428 -25.39 -27.19 -0.03
N SER A 429 -26.27 -27.46 -0.99
CA SER A 429 -27.57 -26.77 -1.06
C SER A 429 -28.54 -27.28 0.01
N ASN A 430 -28.35 -28.51 0.47
CA ASN A 430 -29.24 -29.18 1.44
C ASN A 430 -28.62 -29.32 2.84
N THR A 431 -27.35 -28.95 3.01
CA THR A 431 -26.72 -28.97 4.33
C THR A 431 -27.19 -27.78 5.18
N LYS A 432 -27.56 -28.10 6.42
CA LYS A 432 -27.80 -27.11 7.49
C LYS A 432 -26.51 -26.65 8.17
N LEU A 433 -25.35 -27.14 7.72
CA LEU A 433 -24.06 -26.68 8.21
C LEU A 433 -23.87 -25.19 7.92
N TRP A 434 -23.30 -24.51 8.90
CA TRP A 434 -22.96 -23.11 8.82
C TRP A 434 -21.51 -23.00 8.37
N ILE A 435 -21.32 -22.73 7.08
CA ILE A 435 -19.99 -22.56 6.50
C ILE A 435 -19.89 -21.16 5.92
N ILE A 436 -18.85 -20.44 6.31
CA ILE A 436 -18.54 -19.09 5.83
C ILE A 436 -17.36 -19.18 4.86
N PRO A 437 -17.57 -19.02 3.54
CA PRO A 437 -16.50 -19.04 2.56
C PRO A 437 -15.56 -17.84 2.70
N SER A 438 -14.29 -18.02 2.32
CA SER A 438 -13.32 -16.92 2.17
C SER A 438 -13.28 -16.33 0.76
N THR A 439 -14.01 -16.94 -0.18
CA THR A 439 -14.08 -16.54 -1.59
C THR A 439 -15.51 -16.27 -2.01
N TYR A 440 -15.71 -15.15 -2.70
CA TYR A 440 -17.00 -14.81 -3.25
C TYR A 440 -17.19 -15.46 -4.63
N SER A 441 -18.31 -16.16 -4.80
CA SER A 441 -18.87 -16.52 -6.10
C SER A 441 -20.38 -16.47 -5.98
N GLU A 442 -21.09 -16.27 -7.09
CA GLU A 442 -22.56 -16.32 -7.06
C GLU A 442 -23.08 -17.66 -6.53
N ARG A 443 -22.38 -18.75 -6.88
CA ARG A 443 -22.67 -20.10 -6.38
C ARG A 443 -22.55 -20.18 -4.87
N THR A 444 -21.39 -19.82 -4.31
CA THR A 444 -21.14 -19.86 -2.86
C THR A 444 -22.06 -18.89 -2.13
N PHE A 445 -22.40 -17.75 -2.72
CA PHE A 445 -23.29 -16.77 -2.11
C PHE A 445 -24.71 -17.30 -1.98
N ARG A 446 -25.24 -17.90 -3.06
CA ARG A 446 -26.56 -18.54 -3.05
C ARG A 446 -26.63 -19.75 -2.11
N THR A 447 -25.56 -20.54 -2.00
CA THR A 447 -25.57 -21.76 -1.16
C THR A 447 -25.28 -21.49 0.30
N ALA A 448 -24.23 -20.72 0.63
CA ALA A 448 -23.77 -20.45 1.99
C ALA A 448 -24.67 -19.43 2.71
N GLY A 449 -25.10 -18.39 2.00
CA GLY A 449 -25.92 -17.29 2.52
C GLY A 449 -25.12 -16.20 3.26
N LEU A 450 -23.91 -16.52 3.72
CA LEU A 450 -23.01 -15.59 4.40
C LEU A 450 -21.59 -15.82 3.89
N ILE A 451 -20.92 -14.76 3.45
CA ILE A 451 -19.52 -14.79 2.96
C ILE A 451 -18.71 -13.70 3.65
N VAL A 452 -17.48 -14.03 4.02
CA VAL A 452 -16.48 -13.05 4.45
C VAL A 452 -15.30 -13.15 3.52
N SER A 453 -14.99 -12.10 2.77
CA SER A 453 -13.98 -12.13 1.70
C SER A 453 -13.54 -10.71 1.38
N VAL A 454 -12.49 -10.55 0.58
CA VAL A 454 -12.17 -9.25 0.00
C VAL A 454 -12.98 -9.03 -1.26
N ASP A 455 -13.16 -7.77 -1.64
CA ASP A 455 -13.77 -7.45 -2.94
C ASP A 455 -12.72 -7.71 -4.04
N ASP A 456 -12.83 -8.85 -4.71
CA ASP A 456 -11.90 -9.28 -5.75
C ASP A 456 -11.78 -8.26 -6.90
N GLY A 457 -12.90 -7.61 -7.27
CA GLY A 457 -12.88 -6.53 -8.27
C GLY A 457 -12.07 -5.33 -7.78
N LEU A 458 -12.16 -5.00 -6.49
CA LEU A 458 -11.36 -3.96 -5.85
C LEU A 458 -9.87 -4.33 -5.78
N VAL A 459 -9.54 -5.61 -5.52
CA VAL A 459 -8.16 -6.10 -5.58
C VAL A 459 -7.58 -5.86 -6.97
N GLY A 460 -8.33 -6.22 -8.02
CA GLY A 460 -7.96 -5.96 -9.41
C GLY A 460 -7.75 -4.48 -9.70
N ARG A 461 -8.71 -3.64 -9.31
CA ARG A 461 -8.62 -2.18 -9.44
C ARG A 461 -7.38 -1.62 -8.76
N PHE A 462 -7.09 -2.05 -7.53
CA PHE A 462 -5.91 -1.57 -6.79
C PHE A 462 -4.60 -1.98 -7.46
N GLY A 463 -4.58 -3.15 -8.13
CA GLY A 463 -3.49 -3.57 -9.00
C GLY A 463 -3.32 -2.65 -10.20
N ALA A 464 -4.42 -2.26 -10.83
CA ALA A 464 -4.40 -1.35 -11.97
C ALA A 464 -3.92 0.05 -11.54
N GLU A 465 -4.29 0.53 -10.35
CA GLU A 465 -3.81 1.79 -9.79
C GLU A 465 -2.28 1.80 -9.58
N ILE A 466 -1.65 0.64 -9.31
CA ILE A 466 -0.17 0.52 -9.27
C ILE A 466 0.42 0.79 -10.65
N VAL A 467 -0.16 0.20 -11.71
CA VAL A 467 0.28 0.40 -13.10
C VAL A 467 0.06 1.85 -13.53
N LEU A 468 -1.10 2.43 -13.24
CA LEU A 468 -1.40 3.83 -13.56
C LEU A 468 -0.40 4.78 -12.89
N LYS A 469 -0.05 4.52 -11.63
CA LYS A 469 0.97 5.30 -10.94
C LYS A 469 2.35 5.19 -11.60
N GLN A 470 2.70 4.02 -12.14
CA GLN A 470 3.94 3.87 -12.92
C GLN A 470 3.89 4.61 -14.26
N VAL A 471 2.74 4.66 -14.92
CA VAL A 471 2.55 5.45 -16.14
C VAL A 471 2.70 6.95 -15.83
N ASP A 472 2.14 7.40 -14.71
CA ASP A 472 2.20 8.80 -14.26
C ASP A 472 3.60 9.18 -13.73
N GLU A 473 4.32 8.23 -13.10
CA GLU A 473 5.65 8.41 -12.53
C GLU A 473 6.63 7.29 -12.96
N PRO A 474 7.15 7.30 -14.21
CA PRO A 474 7.98 6.19 -14.72
C PRO A 474 9.31 5.95 -14.00
N SER A 475 9.79 6.94 -13.23
CA SER A 475 11.02 6.83 -12.43
C SER A 475 10.82 6.12 -11.09
N LEU A 476 9.56 5.90 -10.66
CA LEU A 476 9.26 5.25 -9.40
C LEU A 476 9.53 3.75 -9.53
N SER A 477 10.27 3.14 -8.61
CA SER A 477 10.47 1.68 -8.64
C SER A 477 9.25 0.98 -8.05
N LEU A 478 8.81 -0.14 -8.64
CA LEU A 478 7.66 -0.89 -8.14
C LEU A 478 7.84 -1.32 -6.67
N ASP A 479 9.03 -1.72 -6.26
CA ASP A 479 9.34 -2.14 -4.89
C ASP A 479 9.28 -0.99 -3.85
N GLN A 480 9.22 0.26 -4.32
CA GLN A 480 8.98 1.43 -3.46
C GLN A 480 7.48 1.69 -3.22
N LEU A 481 6.60 1.01 -3.96
CA LEU A 481 5.16 1.09 -3.76
C LEU A 481 4.73 0.13 -2.66
N PRO A 482 3.98 0.60 -1.66
CA PRO A 482 3.52 -0.25 -0.57
C PRO A 482 2.55 -1.30 -1.11
N VAL A 483 2.64 -2.51 -0.55
CA VAL A 483 1.66 -3.55 -0.79
C VAL A 483 0.31 -3.08 -0.25
N ARG A 484 -0.72 -3.13 -1.09
CA ARG A 484 -2.07 -2.70 -0.71
C ARG A 484 -2.87 -3.85 -0.12
N ALA A 485 -3.72 -3.53 0.85
CA ALA A 485 -4.52 -4.49 1.60
C ALA A 485 -5.97 -4.01 1.69
N PRO A 486 -6.83 -4.25 0.67
CA PRO A 486 -8.26 -4.01 0.81
C PRO A 486 -8.81 -4.86 1.96
N GLY A 487 -9.60 -4.25 2.84
CA GLY A 487 -10.18 -4.93 4.00
C GLY A 487 -11.25 -5.96 3.62
N PHE A 488 -11.50 -6.91 4.52
CA PHE A 488 -12.58 -7.89 4.36
C PHE A 488 -13.96 -7.24 4.44
N LYS A 489 -14.85 -7.71 3.58
CA LYS A 489 -16.27 -7.39 3.55
C LYS A 489 -17.08 -8.61 3.94
N VAL A 490 -18.33 -8.36 4.29
CA VAL A 490 -19.34 -9.37 4.59
C VAL A 490 -20.43 -9.27 3.54
N TRP A 491 -20.79 -10.39 2.91
CA TRP A 491 -21.96 -10.48 2.04
C TRP A 491 -23.00 -11.35 2.72
N ILE A 492 -24.23 -10.85 2.79
CA ILE A 492 -25.34 -11.47 3.51
C ILE A 492 -26.51 -11.62 2.55
N ASN A 493 -26.88 -12.86 2.23
CA ASN A 493 -28.16 -13.19 1.61
C ASN A 493 -29.16 -13.43 2.74
N GLU A 494 -30.05 -12.47 2.96
CA GLU A 494 -30.94 -12.47 4.12
C GLU A 494 -31.95 -13.61 4.11
N GLU A 495 -32.46 -13.95 2.92
CA GLU A 495 -33.37 -15.09 2.74
C GLU A 495 -32.67 -16.37 3.17
N ARG A 496 -31.47 -16.60 2.63
CA ARG A 496 -30.72 -17.82 2.90
C ARG A 496 -30.26 -17.94 4.35
N VAL A 497 -29.84 -16.83 4.96
CA VAL A 497 -29.49 -16.77 6.39
C VAL A 497 -30.70 -17.16 7.26
N ARG A 498 -31.90 -16.68 6.91
CA ARG A 498 -33.15 -17.04 7.62
C ARG A 498 -33.55 -18.49 7.41
N GLU A 499 -33.51 -18.98 6.16
CA GLU A 499 -33.80 -20.38 5.82
C GLU A 499 -32.92 -21.37 6.59
N LYS A 500 -31.63 -21.05 6.72
CA LYS A 500 -30.66 -21.86 7.47
C LYS A 500 -30.72 -21.66 8.99
N GLY A 501 -31.54 -20.72 9.46
CA GLY A 501 -31.66 -20.37 10.87
C GLY A 501 -30.40 -19.76 11.48
N ILE A 502 -29.51 -19.16 10.67
CA ILE A 502 -28.24 -18.57 11.12
C ILE A 502 -28.52 -17.38 12.03
N LYS A 503 -28.05 -17.47 13.29
CA LYS A 503 -28.19 -16.39 14.28
C LYS A 503 -26.98 -15.47 14.24
N LEU A 504 -27.10 -14.38 13.50
CA LEU A 504 -26.12 -13.29 13.56
C LEU A 504 -26.28 -12.47 14.84
N ALA A 505 -25.18 -11.92 15.35
CA ALA A 505 -25.19 -10.96 16.43
C ALA A 505 -26.04 -9.73 16.05
N GLU A 506 -26.71 -9.11 17.02
CA GLU A 506 -27.52 -7.91 16.79
C GLU A 506 -26.70 -6.79 16.12
N ALA A 507 -25.43 -6.66 16.52
CA ALA A 507 -24.48 -5.74 15.93
C ALA A 507 -24.33 -5.92 14.41
N ALA A 508 -24.39 -7.14 13.88
CA ALA A 508 -24.29 -7.40 12.44
C ALA A 508 -25.51 -6.85 11.67
N TRP A 509 -26.72 -6.91 12.26
CA TRP A 509 -27.92 -6.32 11.67
C TRP A 509 -27.94 -4.79 11.75
N HIS A 510 -27.43 -4.21 12.85
CA HIS A 510 -27.27 -2.76 12.98
C HIS A 510 -26.39 -2.16 11.87
N ARG A 511 -25.38 -2.91 11.40
CA ARG A 511 -24.51 -2.50 10.26
C ARG A 511 -25.31 -2.26 8.98
N LYS A 512 -26.39 -3.03 8.75
CA LYS A 512 -27.33 -2.81 7.64
C LYS A 512 -27.98 -1.44 7.74
N ALA A 513 -28.54 -1.11 8.91
CA ALA A 513 -29.22 0.16 9.15
C ALA A 513 -28.26 1.36 9.06
N ALA A 514 -27.02 1.17 9.52
CA ALA A 514 -25.96 2.17 9.45
C ALA A 514 -25.36 2.35 8.04
N LYS A 515 -25.78 1.56 7.04
CA LYS A 515 -25.23 1.56 5.68
C LYS A 515 -23.71 1.38 5.67
N ASP A 516 -23.20 0.49 6.52
CA ASP A 516 -21.77 0.21 6.59
C ASP A 516 -21.28 -0.38 5.24
N PRO A 517 -20.35 0.26 4.53
CA PRO A 517 -19.89 -0.19 3.22
C PRO A 517 -19.08 -1.50 3.26
N THR A 518 -18.73 -1.98 4.46
CA THR A 518 -18.09 -3.29 4.65
C THR A 518 -19.10 -4.44 4.71
N TYR A 519 -20.41 -4.14 4.74
CA TYR A 519 -21.49 -5.12 4.71
C TYR A 519 -22.37 -4.91 3.47
N SER A 520 -22.51 -5.95 2.66
CA SER A 520 -23.42 -6.00 1.52
C SER A 520 -24.58 -6.95 1.84
N PHE A 521 -25.80 -6.47 1.70
CA PHE A 521 -27.00 -7.27 1.92
C PHE A 521 -27.72 -7.47 0.59
N ALA A 522 -27.94 -8.74 0.21
CA ALA A 522 -28.80 -9.09 -0.91
C ALA A 522 -30.21 -9.38 -0.41
N LEU A 523 -31.18 -8.77 -1.10
CA LEU A 523 -32.60 -9.04 -0.92
C LEU A 523 -33.00 -10.31 -1.69
N PRO A 524 -34.12 -10.95 -1.33
CA PRO A 524 -34.67 -12.07 -2.10
C PRO A 524 -34.74 -11.74 -3.61
N GLY A 525 -34.11 -12.56 -4.45
CA GLY A 525 -34.12 -12.41 -5.91
C GLY A 525 -33.17 -11.39 -6.53
N GLN A 526 -32.24 -10.79 -5.77
CA GLN A 526 -31.20 -9.87 -6.28
C GLN A 526 -29.81 -10.50 -6.38
#